data_AF-A0A0Q9X3W9-F1
#
_entry.id   AF-A0A0Q9X3W9-F1
#
_cell.length_a   1.000
_cell.length_b   1.000
_cell.length_c   1.000
_cell.angle_alpha   90.00
_cell.angle_beta   90.00
_cell.angle_gamma   90.00
#
_symmetry.space_group_name_H-M   'P 1'
#
loop_
_entity.id
_entity.type
_entity.pdbx_description
1 polymer ?
#
loop_
_entity_poly.entity_id
_entity_poly.type
_entity_poly.pdbx_seq_one_letter_code
_entity_poly.pdbx_strand_id
1 'polypeptide(L)'
;MKAALIAVLFLAFVAAVLADCNPNVDGKPASCAGVRGVVNYRNNFDPTHYWQCNGDTTVESVACGNGGFLTSANDCVSWSEWSWEPVCSS
;
A
#
# COMPACT_ATOMS: atom_id res chain seq x y z
N MET A 1 5.21 30.46 -21.73
CA MET A 1 4.58 30.14 -20.42
C MET A 1 3.66 28.92 -20.50
N LYS A 2 2.70 28.84 -21.43
CA LYS A 2 1.78 27.68 -21.56
C LYS A 2 2.48 26.35 -21.87
N ALA A 3 3.42 26.33 -22.81
CA ALA A 3 4.16 25.12 -23.20
C ALA A 3 5.04 24.55 -22.06
N ALA A 4 5.67 25.43 -21.28
CA ALA A 4 6.46 25.01 -20.11
C ALA A 4 5.57 24.40 -19.01
N LEU A 5 4.37 24.95 -18.82
CA LEU A 5 3.41 24.45 -17.83
C LEU A 5 2.87 23.06 -18.23
N ILE A 6 2.61 22.84 -19.52
CA ILE A 6 2.23 21.53 -20.07
C ILE A 6 3.37 20.52 -19.90
N ALA A 7 4.62 20.91 -20.17
CA ALA A 7 5.77 20.02 -19.99
C ALA A 7 5.99 19.60 -18.53
N VAL A 8 5.81 20.54 -17.58
CA VAL A 8 5.90 20.24 -16.14
C VAL A 8 4.79 19.30 -15.69
N LEU A 9 3.55 19.52 -16.15
CA LEU A 9 2.43 18.62 -15.84
C LEU A 9 2.63 17.22 -16.43
N PHE A 10 3.19 17.11 -17.64
CA PHE A 10 3.50 15.83 -18.27
C PHE A 10 4.59 15.08 -17.50
N LEU A 11 5.65 15.78 -17.07
CA LEU A 11 6.70 15.20 -16.23
C LEU A 11 6.16 14.74 -14.86
N ALA A 12 5.28 15.52 -14.23
CA ALA A 12 4.64 15.14 -12.98
C ALA A 12 3.73 13.91 -13.14
N PHE A 13 2.99 13.82 -14.25
CA PHE A 13 2.17 12.66 -14.58
C PHE A 13 3.04 11.41 -14.81
N VAL A 14 4.11 11.51 -15.59
CA VAL A 14 5.05 10.41 -15.81
C VAL A 14 5.70 9.97 -14.50
N ALA A 15 6.10 10.90 -13.63
CA ALA A 15 6.64 10.59 -12.31
C ALA A 15 5.61 9.92 -11.39
N ALA A 16 4.32 10.27 -11.48
CA ALA A 16 3.25 9.63 -10.74
C ALA A 16 2.92 8.23 -11.26
N VAL A 17 3.00 8.00 -12.57
CA VAL A 17 2.84 6.67 -13.19
C VAL A 17 4.04 5.77 -12.88
N LEU A 18 5.25 6.35 -12.81
CA LEU A 18 6.49 5.67 -12.41
C LEU A 18 6.72 5.67 -10.89
N ALA A 19 5.79 6.18 -10.08
CA ALA A 19 5.76 5.91 -8.64
C ALA A 19 5.31 4.46 -8.47
N ASP A 20 6.19 3.60 -8.93
CA ASP A 20 5.93 2.26 -9.38
C ASP A 20 5.80 1.37 -8.17
N CYS A 21 4.90 0.41 -8.29
CA CYS A 21 4.77 -0.64 -7.31
C CYS A 21 6.14 -1.32 -7.14
N ASN A 22 6.70 -1.25 -5.93
CA ASN A 22 7.99 -1.88 -5.64
C ASN A 22 7.74 -3.19 -4.87
N PRO A 23 7.86 -4.36 -5.51
CA PRO A 23 7.63 -5.64 -4.85
C PRO A 23 8.79 -6.03 -3.91
N ASN A 24 9.91 -5.31 -3.96
CA ASN A 24 11.12 -5.60 -3.18
C ASN A 24 11.18 -4.83 -1.85
N VAL A 25 10.11 -4.15 -1.45
CA VAL A 25 9.98 -3.51 -0.13
C VAL A 25 8.80 -4.12 0.63
N ASP A 26 8.80 -3.98 1.95
CA ASP A 26 7.81 -4.59 2.86
C ASP A 26 6.40 -4.01 2.76
N GLY A 27 6.19 -3.00 1.91
CA GLY A 27 4.90 -2.34 1.71
C GLY A 27 4.55 -1.33 2.81
N LYS A 28 5.49 -1.03 3.74
CA LYS A 28 5.25 -0.08 4.82
C LYS A 28 5.20 1.35 4.27
N PRO A 29 4.11 2.11 4.46
CA PRO A 29 4.10 3.52 4.11
C PRO A 29 5.12 4.30 4.95
N ALA A 30 5.76 5.32 4.36
CA ALA A 30 6.73 6.15 5.07
C ALA A 30 6.09 7.01 6.18
N SER A 31 4.80 7.37 6.02
CA SER A 31 4.04 8.13 7.01
C SER A 31 2.53 7.93 6.81
N CYS A 32 1.75 8.16 7.86
CA CYS A 32 0.29 8.26 7.78
C CYS A 32 -0.21 9.70 7.52
N ALA A 33 0.68 10.61 7.10
CA ALA A 33 0.33 12.02 6.93
C ALA A 33 -0.75 12.17 5.85
N GLY A 34 -1.87 12.79 6.22
CA GLY A 34 -3.01 13.01 5.32
C GLY A 34 -3.98 11.82 5.21
N VAL A 35 -3.75 10.72 5.93
CA VAL A 35 -4.71 9.61 6.04
C VAL A 35 -5.87 10.05 6.93
N ARG A 36 -7.11 9.97 6.43
CA ARG A 36 -8.32 10.22 7.21
C ARG A 36 -8.92 8.89 7.64
N GLY A 37 -8.91 8.60 8.94
CA GLY A 37 -9.45 7.36 9.50
C GLY A 37 -8.44 6.21 9.49
N VAL A 38 -8.96 4.99 9.42
CA VAL A 38 -8.16 3.75 9.43
C VAL A 38 -7.92 3.28 7.99
N VAL A 39 -6.66 3.11 7.62
CA VAL A 39 -6.26 2.55 6.31
C VAL A 39 -5.27 1.42 6.54
N ASN A 40 -5.54 0.29 5.89
CA ASN A 40 -4.68 -0.89 5.90
C ASN A 40 -3.83 -0.90 4.64
N TYR A 41 -2.56 -1.30 4.78
CA TYR A 41 -1.62 -1.53 3.70
C TYR A 41 -1.06 -2.94 3.86
N ARG A 42 -0.93 -3.66 2.76
CA ARG A 42 -0.40 -5.02 2.75
C ARG A 42 1.07 -5.02 3.21
N ASN A 43 1.45 -6.01 4.02
CA ASN A 43 2.85 -6.36 4.18
C ASN A 43 3.27 -7.30 3.03
N ASN A 44 4.30 -6.91 2.28
CA ASN A 44 4.69 -7.62 1.06
C ASN A 44 5.47 -8.91 1.29
N PHE A 45 5.94 -9.15 2.52
CA PHE A 45 6.80 -10.28 2.86
C PHE A 45 6.16 -11.21 3.89
N ASP A 46 5.35 -10.66 4.80
CA ASP A 46 4.69 -11.40 5.85
C ASP A 46 3.17 -11.31 5.70
N PRO A 47 2.49 -12.37 5.24
CA PRO A 47 1.03 -12.36 5.12
C PRO A 47 0.32 -12.41 6.48
N THR A 48 1.00 -12.72 7.58
CA THR A 48 0.39 -12.77 8.92
C THR A 48 0.22 -11.39 9.56
N HIS A 49 0.78 -10.36 8.94
CA HIS A 49 0.66 -8.97 9.38
C HIS A 49 0.24 -8.06 8.22
N TYR A 50 -0.29 -6.90 8.58
CA TYR A 50 -0.48 -5.77 7.69
C TYR A 50 -0.08 -4.48 8.38
N TRP A 51 0.21 -3.44 7.61
CA TRP A 51 0.48 -2.11 8.13
C TRP A 51 -0.82 -1.35 8.27
N GLN A 52 -1.04 -0.71 9.41
CA GLN A 52 -2.21 0.13 9.63
C GLN A 52 -1.80 1.56 9.95
N CYS A 53 -2.49 2.49 9.30
CA CYS A 53 -2.54 3.88 9.72
C CYS A 53 -3.87 4.11 10.42
N ASN A 54 -3.83 4.55 11.67
CA ASN A 54 -5.01 4.97 12.43
C ASN A 54 -4.85 6.46 12.82
N GLY A 55 -5.00 7.33 11.82
CA GLY A 55 -4.80 8.77 12.00
C GLY A 55 -3.34 9.24 12.06
N ASP A 56 -3.14 10.42 12.64
CA ASP A 56 -2.00 11.29 12.38
C ASP A 56 -0.72 10.83 13.11
N THR A 57 0.00 9.88 12.52
CA THR A 57 1.44 9.94 12.15
C THR A 57 2.11 8.57 12.16
N THR A 58 1.63 7.62 12.96
CA THR A 58 2.32 6.34 13.19
C THR A 58 1.75 5.20 12.36
N VAL A 59 2.65 4.44 11.74
CA VAL A 59 2.34 3.21 11.01
C VAL A 59 2.58 2.02 11.94
N GLU A 60 1.53 1.26 12.21
CA GLU A 60 1.55 0.11 13.11
C GLU A 60 1.58 -1.20 12.31
N SER A 61 2.22 -2.24 12.86
CA SER A 61 2.10 -3.60 12.35
C SER A 61 1.00 -4.33 13.11
N VAL A 62 -0.03 -4.80 12.41
CA VAL A 62 -1.18 -5.47 13.01
C VAL A 62 -1.21 -6.93 12.57
N ALA A 63 -1.34 -7.84 13.54
CA ALA A 63 -1.35 -9.28 13.31
C ALA A 63 -2.75 -9.80 12.95
N CYS A 64 -2.84 -10.76 12.03
CA CYS A 64 -4.08 -11.42 11.62
C CYS A 64 -4.53 -12.59 12.53
N GLY A 65 -3.74 -12.94 13.55
CA GLY A 65 -4.04 -14.10 14.40
C GLY A 65 -3.90 -15.42 13.65
N ASN A 66 -5.02 -16.13 13.43
CA ASN A 66 -5.02 -17.43 12.73
C ASN A 66 -5.50 -17.30 11.28
N GLY A 67 -4.74 -16.56 10.47
CA GLY A 67 -5.06 -16.27 9.09
C GLY A 67 -4.01 -15.39 8.41
N GLY A 68 -4.30 -14.96 7.19
CA GLY A 68 -3.45 -14.07 6.42
C GLY A 68 -4.21 -12.84 5.93
N PHE A 69 -3.53 -11.70 5.81
CA PHE A 69 -4.08 -10.51 5.20
C PHE A 69 -4.22 -10.73 3.69
N LEU A 70 -5.44 -10.50 3.18
CA LEU A 70 -5.77 -10.59 1.76
C LEU A 70 -6.12 -9.20 1.25
N THR A 71 -5.39 -8.71 0.25
CA THR A 71 -5.50 -7.31 -0.24
C THR A 71 -6.85 -7.06 -0.89
N SER A 72 -7.38 -8.03 -1.67
CA SER A 72 -8.70 -7.91 -2.29
C SER A 72 -9.84 -7.85 -1.28
N ALA A 73 -9.71 -8.48 -0.12
CA ALA A 73 -10.64 -8.36 1.00
C ALA A 73 -10.36 -7.13 1.87
N ASN A 74 -9.14 -6.58 1.78
CA ASN A 74 -8.60 -5.54 2.65
C ASN A 74 -8.71 -5.90 4.15
N ASP A 75 -8.60 -7.19 4.46
CA ASP A 75 -8.82 -7.74 5.80
C ASP A 75 -8.04 -9.05 5.99
N CYS A 76 -7.96 -9.51 7.23
CA CYS A 76 -7.46 -10.81 7.61
C CYS A 76 -8.52 -11.88 7.31
N VAL A 77 -8.16 -12.85 6.49
CA VAL A 77 -9.02 -13.98 6.13
C VAL A 77 -8.44 -15.30 6.65
N SER A 78 -9.26 -16.33 6.70
CA SER A 78 -8.80 -17.67 7.08
C SER A 78 -7.80 -18.23 6.05
N TRP A 79 -6.92 -19.13 6.47
CA TRP A 79 -5.94 -19.75 5.54
C TRP A 79 -6.55 -20.51 4.36
N SER A 80 -7.77 -21.02 4.52
CA SER A 80 -8.51 -21.67 3.43
C SER A 80 -9.01 -20.71 2.35
N GLU A 81 -9.19 -19.43 2.70
CA GLU A 81 -9.63 -18.37 1.80
C GLU A 81 -8.44 -17.54 1.28
N TRP A 82 -7.33 -17.57 2.00
CA TRP A 82 -6.15 -16.78 1.68
C TRP A 82 -5.43 -17.32 0.43
N SER A 83 -5.02 -16.40 -0.44
CA SER A 83 -4.12 -16.69 -1.55
C SER A 83 -3.11 -15.56 -1.71
N TRP A 84 -1.88 -15.89 -2.12
CA TRP A 84 -0.89 -14.88 -2.40
C TRP A 84 -1.28 -14.05 -3.63
N GLU A 85 -1.41 -12.74 -3.43
CA GLU A 85 -1.67 -11.78 -4.51
C GLU A 85 -0.35 -11.12 -4.95
N PRO A 86 -0.12 -10.95 -6.26
CA PRO A 86 1.00 -10.16 -6.75
C PRO A 86 0.96 -8.75 -6.16
N VAL A 87 2.10 -8.26 -5.65
CA VAL A 87 2.22 -6.89 -5.12
C VAL A 87 1.86 -5.88 -6.21
N CYS A 88 2.33 -6.16 -7.42
CA CYS A 88 2.16 -5.31 -8.59
C CYS A 88 1.26 -6.02 -9.60
N SER A 89 0.21 -5.34 -10.02
CA SER A 89 -0.56 -5.74 -11.20
C SER A 89 0.33 -5.50 -12.41
N SER A 90 0.65 -6.56 -13.15
CA SER A 90 1.34 -6.50 -14.44
C SER A 90 0.53 -5.73 -15.49
#